data_AF-A0A8C5PKT0-F1
#
_entry.id   AF-A0A8C5PKT0-F1
#
_cell.length_a   1.000
_cell.length_b   1.000
_cell.length_c   1.000
_cell.angle_alpha   90.00
_cell.angle_beta   90.00
_cell.angle_gamma   90.00
#
_symmetry.space_group_name_H-M   'P 1'
#
loop_
_entity.id
_entity.type
_entity.pdbx_description
1 polymer ?
#
loop_
_entity_poly.entity_id
_entity_poly.type
_entity_poly.pdbx_seq_one_letter_code
_entity_poly.pdbx_strand_id
1 'polypeptide(L)' 'NSGDRIDYSQQKRENIGDLIQETLEAFERHGGEDAFINIKYMVPTYESCFLN' A
#
# COMPACT_ATOMS: atom_id res chain seq x y z
N ASN A 1 9.45 16.59 -3.09
CA ASN A 1 9.25 17.74 -2.18
C ASN A 1 9.24 17.12 -0.78
N SER A 2 10.30 17.08 0.03
CA SER A 2 11.42 18.00 0.32
C SER A 2 12.76 17.25 0.12
N GLY A 3 13.88 17.86 -0.27
CA GLY A 3 14.50 18.99 0.43
C GLY A 3 15.27 18.49 1.67
N ASP A 4 16.34 17.71 1.43
CA ASP A 4 17.50 17.51 2.29
C ASP A 4 17.28 17.25 3.79
N ARG A 5 16.46 16.25 4.12
CA ARG A 5 16.52 15.57 5.41
C ARG A 5 16.56 14.09 5.10
N ILE A 6 17.75 13.49 5.17
CA ILE A 6 17.89 12.03 5.12
C ILE A 6 16.99 11.49 6.23
N ASP A 7 15.85 10.96 5.85
CA ASP A 7 14.82 10.48 6.74
C ASP A 7 15.32 9.16 7.33
N TYR A 8 16.05 9.25 8.45
CA TYR A 8 16.61 8.07 9.14
C TYR A 8 15.53 7.13 9.69
N SER A 9 14.26 7.55 9.71
CA SER A 9 13.09 6.71 10.03
C SER A 9 12.77 5.69 8.93
N GLN A 10 13.24 5.91 7.70
CA GLN A 10 13.15 4.94 6.59
C GLN A 10 13.81 3.60 6.93
N GLN A 11 14.85 3.59 7.79
CA GLN A 11 15.56 2.37 8.17
C GLN A 11 14.71 1.43 9.05
N LYS A 12 13.61 1.92 9.65
CA LYS A 12 12.74 1.14 10.54
C LYS A 12 11.41 0.73 9.93
N ARG A 13 11.14 1.03 8.66
CA ARG A 13 9.80 0.85 8.05
C ARG A 13 8.67 1.51 8.87
N GLU A 14 8.94 2.65 9.52
CA GLU A 14 7.94 3.34 10.37
C GLU A 14 6.99 4.24 9.56
N ASN A 15 7.02 4.18 8.22
CA ASN A 15 6.02 4.86 7.40
C ASN A 15 4.75 4.02 7.33
N ILE A 16 3.73 4.47 8.06
CA ILE A 16 2.42 3.83 8.09
C ILE A 16 1.77 3.74 6.69
N GLY A 17 2.06 4.69 5.80
CA GLY A 17 1.57 4.68 4.42
C GLY A 17 2.10 3.48 3.64
N ASP A 18 3.40 3.22 3.75
CA ASP A 18 4.04 2.08 3.11
C ASP A 18 3.51 0.75 3.68
N LEU A 19 3.31 0.67 5.01
CA LEU A 19 2.75 -0.52 5.65
C LEU A 19 1.30 -0.78 5.22
N ILE A 20 0.48 0.28 5.11
CA ILE A 20 -0.89 0.18 4.60
C ILE A 20 -0.87 -0.36 3.18
N GLN A 21 0.00 0.20 2.31
CA GLN A 21 0.13 -0.25 0.93
C GLN A 21 0.55 -1.74 0.87
N GLU A 22 1.63 -2.14 1.54
CA GLU A 22 2.08 -3.55 1.60
C GLU A 22 0.96 -4.49 2.08
N THR A 23 0.17 -4.06 3.06
CA THR A 23 -0.94 -4.86 3.62
C THR A 23 -2.08 -5.03 2.62
N LEU A 24 -2.48 -3.96 1.92
CA LEU A 24 -3.55 -4.02 0.91
C LEU A 24 -3.14 -4.89 -0.28
N GLU A 25 -1.88 -4.83 -0.71
CA GLU A 25 -1.34 -5.70 -1.76
C GLU A 25 -1.35 -7.17 -1.33
N ALA A 26 -0.99 -7.46 -0.07
CA ALA A 26 -1.07 -8.82 0.46
C ALA A 26 -2.52 -9.32 0.50
N PHE A 27 -3.49 -8.46 0.85
CA PHE A 27 -4.91 -8.81 0.80
C PHE A 27 -5.40 -9.06 -0.63
N GLU A 28 -5.00 -8.25 -1.61
CA GLU A 28 -5.35 -8.49 -3.01
C GLU A 28 -4.76 -9.81 -3.52
N ARG A 29 -3.48 -10.08 -3.22
CA ARG A 29 -2.77 -11.29 -3.67
C ARG A 29 -3.32 -12.59 -3.08
N HIS A 30 -3.85 -12.55 -1.85
CA HIS A 30 -4.28 -13.74 -1.12
C HIS A 30 -5.80 -13.82 -0.88
N GLY A 31 -6.55 -12.76 -1.17
CA GLY A 31 -7.98 -12.63 -0.87
C GLY A 31 -8.93 -13.22 -1.91
N GLY A 32 -8.44 -13.68 -3.06
CA GLY A 32 -9.24 -14.29 -4.12
C GLY A 32 -9.72 -13.28 -5.19
N GLU A 33 -10.55 -13.76 -6.11
CA GLU A 33 -10.96 -13.04 -7.34
C GLU A 33 -11.62 -11.68 -7.06
N ASP A 34 -12.44 -11.59 -6.00
CA ASP A 34 -13.17 -10.37 -5.65
C ASP A 34 -12.39 -9.43 -4.71
N ALA A 35 -11.16 -9.77 -4.33
CA ALA A 35 -10.40 -9.00 -3.35
C ALA A 35 -10.18 -7.55 -3.81
N PHE A 36 -9.79 -7.36 -5.07
CA PHE A 36 -9.56 -6.02 -5.62
C PHE A 36 -10.82 -5.15 -5.57
N ILE A 37 -11.98 -5.70 -5.99
CA ILE A 37 -13.25 -4.96 -6.02
C ILE A 37 -13.63 -4.53 -4.59
N ASN A 38 -13.53 -5.45 -3.62
CA ASN A 38 -13.84 -5.16 -2.22
C ASN A 38 -12.88 -4.11 -1.62
N ILE A 39 -11.58 -4.20 -1.91
CA ILE A 39 -10.60 -3.21 -1.45
C ILE A 39 -10.90 -1.84 -2.07
N LYS A 40 -11.17 -1.77 -3.38
CA LYS A 40 -11.46 -0.53 -4.10
C LYS A 40 -12.75 0.15 -3.61
N TYR A 41 -13.75 -0.64 -3.19
CA TYR A 41 -14.96 -0.11 -2.55
C TYR A 41 -14.67 0.58 -1.21
N MET A 42 -13.78 0.02 -0.40
CA MET A 42 -13.43 0.56 0.93
C MET A 42 -12.39 1.68 0.86
N VAL A 43 -11.44 1.58 -0.07
CA VAL A 43 -10.33 2.50 -0.26
C VAL A 43 -10.29 2.92 -1.73
N PRO A 44 -11.02 3.98 -2.12
CA PRO A 44 -11.15 4.39 -3.52
C PRO A 44 -9.82 4.75 -4.21
N THR A 45 -8.81 5.14 -3.42
CA THR A 45 -7.47 5.53 -3.90
C THR A 45 -6.51 4.34 -4.08
N TYR A 46 -6.89 3.12 -3.69
CA TYR A 46 -6.03 1.94 -3.90
C TYR A 46 -5.94 1.58 -5.38
N GLU A 47 -4.74 1.24 -5.86
CA GLU A 47 -4.49 0.79 -7.23
C GLU A 47 -4.00 -0.66 -7.22
N SER A 48 -4.47 -1.47 -8.19
CA SER A 48 -4.20 -2.92 -8.20
C SER A 48 -2.71 -3.19 -8.31
N CYS A 49 -2.19 -4.10 -7.47
CA CYS A 49 -0.79 -4.51 -7.54
C CYS A 49 -0.45 -5.36 -8.77
N PHE A 50 -1.46 -5.83 -9.52
CA PHE A 50 -1.29 -6.63 -10.73
C PHE A 50 -1.29 -5.80 -12.03
N LEU A 51 -1.69 -4.52 -11.96
CA LEU A 51 -1.78 -3.62 -13.11
C LEU A 51 -0.58 -2.65 -13.22
N ASN A 52 0.44 -2.82 -12.36
CA ASN A 52 1.68 -2.04 -12.34
C ASN A 52 2.76 -2.59 -13.26
#